data_AF-A0A7I8CWC0-F1
#
_entry.id   AF-A0A7I8CWC0-F1
#
_cell.length_a   1.000
_cell.length_b   1.000
_cell.length_c   1.000
_cell.angle_alpha   90.00
_cell.angle_beta   90.00
_cell.angle_gamma   90.00
#
_symmetry.space_group_name_H-M   'P 1'
#
loop_
_entity.id
_entity.type
_entity.pdbx_description
1 polymer ?
#
loop_
_entity_poly.entity_id
_entity_poly.type
_entity_poly.pdbx_seq_one_letter_code
_entity_poly.pdbx_strand_id
1 'polypeptide(L)' 'MQAMEADMTTVYVVKTGEKFLCTAEGGDIGMAPEVKEATSFLSYEEADKVAHEHADPGYEIVAVDIKRR' A
#
# COMPACT_ATOMS: atom_id res chain seq x y z
N MET A 1 -22.80 13.98 22.24
CA MET A 1 -22.66 13.24 20.97
C MET A 1 -21.22 13.41 20.52
N GLN A 2 -20.32 12.61 21.07
CA GLN A 2 -18.90 12.67 20.70
C GLN A 2 -18.72 11.64 19.58
N ALA A 3 -18.15 12.12 18.49
CA ALA A 3 -18.23 11.48 17.20
C ALA A 3 -17.67 10.05 17.28
N MET A 4 -18.47 9.15 16.73
CA MET A 4 -18.08 7.82 16.28
C MET A 4 -17.13 8.00 15.09
N GLU A 5 -15.97 8.60 15.34
CA GLU A 5 -14.86 8.73 14.39
C GLU A 5 -14.23 7.34 14.35
N ALA A 6 -14.66 6.59 13.34
CA ALA A 6 -14.14 5.28 13.04
C ALA A 6 -12.60 5.32 13.06
N ASP A 7 -12.00 4.27 13.62
CA ASP A 7 -10.58 3.93 13.48
C ASP A 7 -10.29 3.61 12.00
N MET A 8 -10.33 4.65 11.17
CA MET A 8 -10.08 4.63 9.74
C MET A 8 -8.63 5.07 9.56
N THR A 9 -7.76 4.10 9.32
CA THR A 9 -6.35 4.35 9.02
C THR A 9 -6.22 4.40 7.51
N THR A 10 -5.81 5.54 6.96
CA THR A 10 -5.44 5.61 5.56
C THR A 10 -4.04 5.01 5.38
N VAL A 11 -3.91 4.06 4.45
CA VAL A 11 -2.64 3.46 4.06
C VAL A 11 -2.44 3.61 2.56
N TYR A 12 -1.20 3.56 2.11
CA TYR A 12 -0.81 3.72 0.72
C TYR A 12 -0.28 2.40 0.19
N VAL A 13 -0.83 1.92 -0.92
CA VAL A 13 -0.36 0.72 -1.61
C VAL A 13 0.16 1.09 -2.97
N VAL A 14 1.20 0.39 -3.43
CA VAL A 14 1.80 0.64 -4.73
C VAL A 14 1.20 -0.34 -5.74
N LYS A 15 0.61 0.20 -6.81
CA LYS A 15 0.08 -0.55 -7.94
C LYS A 15 1.02 -0.42 -9.13
N THR A 16 1.49 -1.54 -9.65
CA THR A 16 2.39 -1.61 -10.81
C THR A 16 1.71 -2.39 -11.93
N GLY A 17 1.22 -1.68 -12.94
CA GLY A 17 0.39 -2.24 -14.01
C GLY A 17 -0.90 -2.89 -13.47
N GLU A 18 -0.98 -4.21 -13.55
CA GLU A 18 -2.12 -5.02 -13.08
C GLU A 18 -1.91 -5.68 -11.71
N LYS A 19 -0.73 -5.49 -11.10
CA LYS A 19 -0.36 -6.09 -9.81
C LYS A 19 -0.07 -5.01 -8.78
N PHE A 20 0.09 -5.42 -7.53
CA PHE A 20 0.47 -4.57 -6.41
C PHE A 20 1.78 -5.03 -5.82
N LEU A 21 2.55 -4.10 -5.29
CA LEU A 21 3.82 -4.38 -4.64
C LEU A 21 3.55 -5.05 -3.30
N CYS A 22 4.18 -6.19 -3.03
CA CYS A 22 4.11 -6.89 -1.75
C CYS A 22 5.52 -7.10 -1.19
N THR A 23 5.63 -7.18 0.13
CA THR A 23 6.89 -7.31 0.84
C THR A 23 6.75 -8.54 1.71
N ALA A 24 7.57 -9.56 1.45
CA ALA A 24 7.60 -10.74 2.27
C ALA A 24 8.24 -10.45 3.63
N GLU A 25 8.02 -11.32 4.62
CA GLU A 25 8.62 -11.21 5.97
C GLU A 25 10.16 -11.22 5.97
N GLY A 26 10.81 -11.53 4.84
CA GLY A 26 12.26 -11.45 4.64
C GLY A 26 12.77 -10.11 4.07
N GLY A 27 11.88 -9.18 3.73
CA GLY A 27 12.23 -7.94 3.01
C GLY A 27 12.35 -8.11 1.50
N ASP A 28 12.07 -9.30 0.95
CA ASP A 28 11.95 -9.51 -0.48
C ASP A 28 10.73 -8.78 -1.02
N ILE A 29 10.95 -7.97 -2.05
CA ILE A 29 9.89 -7.28 -2.77
C ILE A 29 9.35 -8.20 -3.86
N GLY A 30 8.07 -8.53 -3.75
CA GLY A 30 7.29 -9.29 -4.71
C GLY A 30 6.15 -8.48 -5.30
N MET A 31 5.33 -9.15 -6.11
CA MET A 31 4.14 -8.56 -6.70
C MET A 31 2.94 -9.49 -6.48
N ALA A 32 1.87 -8.97 -5.90
CA ALA A 32 0.63 -9.67 -5.69
C ALA A 32 -0.45 -9.20 -6.67
N PRO A 33 -1.32 -10.10 -7.18
CA PRO A 33 -2.45 -9.69 -8.01
C PRO A 33 -3.53 -8.95 -7.20
N GLU A 34 -3.57 -9.12 -5.88
CA GLU A 34 -4.60 -8.55 -5.01
C GLU A 34 -4.04 -7.48 -4.05
N VAL A 35 -4.80 -6.40 -3.88
CA VAL A 35 -4.43 -5.29 -2.99
C VAL A 35 -4.35 -5.68 -1.51
N LYS A 36 -5.11 -6.69 -1.09
CA LYS A 36 -5.11 -7.21 0.29
C LYS A 36 -3.77 -7.87 0.68
N GLU A 37 -3.01 -8.31 -0.32
CA GLU A 37 -1.68 -8.91 -0.17
C GLU A 37 -0.57 -7.89 -0.47
N ALA A 38 -0.96 -6.67 -0.88
CA ALA A 38 -0.03 -5.59 -1.13
C ALA A 38 0.55 -5.06 0.18
N THR A 39 1.79 -4.59 0.11
CA THR A 39 2.39 -3.83 1.19
C THR A 39 1.71 -2.48 1.28
N SER A 40 1.14 -2.24 2.45
CA SER A 40 0.52 -0.98 2.80
C SER A 40 1.49 -0.14 3.63
N PHE A 41 1.80 1.05 3.15
CA PHE A 41 2.65 2.03 3.82
C PHE A 41 1.78 3.04 4.57
N LEU A 42 2.24 3.51 5.72
CA LEU A 42 1.56 4.59 6.44
C LEU A 42 1.85 5.98 5.85
N SER A 43 2.89 6.08 5.02
CA SER A 43 3.36 7.33 4.41
C SER A 43 3.45 7.19 2.89
N TYR A 44 2.99 8.22 2.19
CA TYR A 44 3.08 8.28 0.74
C TYR A 44 4.54 8.27 0.25
N GLU A 45 5.43 9.05 0.88
CA GLU A 45 6.85 9.10 0.49
C GLU A 45 7.55 7.75 0.59
N GLU A 46 7.22 6.95 1.63
CA GLU A 46 7.76 5.60 1.77
C GLU A 46 7.25 4.68 0.66
N ALA A 47 5.95 4.75 0.36
CA ALA A 47 5.37 4.01 -0.76
C ALA A 47 6.03 4.40 -2.08
N ASP A 48 6.23 5.70 -2.32
CA ASP A 48 6.85 6.21 -3.54
C ASP A 48 8.29 5.77 -3.68
N LYS A 49 9.08 5.85 -2.60
CA LYS A 49 10.48 5.43 -2.64
C LYS A 49 10.62 3.95 -2.95
N VAL A 50 9.83 3.09 -2.30
CA VAL A 50 9.85 1.64 -2.57
C VAL A 50 9.34 1.34 -3.98
N ALA A 51 8.31 2.05 -4.44
CA ALA A 51 7.81 1.93 -5.80
C ALA A 51 8.88 2.32 -6.83
N HIS A 52 9.61 3.40 -6.59
CA HIS A 52 10.64 3.87 -7.50
C HIS A 52 11.81 2.89 -7.61
N GLU A 53 12.12 2.18 -6.52
CA GLU A 53 13.22 1.22 -6.46
C GLU A 53 12.83 -0.17 -7.00
N HIS A 54 11.58 -0.58 -6.84
CA HIS A 54 11.16 -1.97 -7.10
C HIS A 54 9.92 -2.15 -7.99
N ALA A 55 9.08 -1.13 -8.17
CA ALA A 55 7.94 -1.19 -9.08
C ALA A 55 8.35 -0.86 -10.51
N ASP A 56 7.53 -1.28 -11.49
CA ASP A 56 7.75 -0.91 -12.87
C ASP A 56 7.51 0.59 -13.08
N PRO A 57 8.23 1.22 -14.02
CA PRO A 57 7.97 2.61 -14.41
C PRO A 57 6.51 2.77 -14.86
N GLY A 58 5.82 3.74 -14.27
CA GLY A 58 4.37 3.92 -14.45
C GLY A 58 3.52 3.34 -13.30
N TYR A 59 4.13 3.04 -12.16
CA TYR A 59 3.40 2.70 -10.94
C TYR A 59 2.47 3.84 -10.49
N GLU A 60 1.44 3.46 -9.72
CA GLU A 60 0.46 4.36 -9.14
C GLU A 60 0.32 4.06 -7.64
N ILE A 61 0.35 5.11 -6.83
CA ILE A 61 0.19 4.98 -5.38
C ILE A 61 -1.27 5.22 -5.04
N VAL A 62 -1.92 4.21 -4.47
CA VAL A 62 -3.34 4.22 -4.15
C VAL A 62 -3.51 4.38 -2.64
N ALA A 63 -4.26 5.40 -2.22
CA ALA A 63 -4.66 5.55 -0.82
C ALA A 63 -5.89 4.68 -0.52
N VAL A 64 -5.76 3.75 0.42
CA VAL A 64 -6.78 2.81 0.86
C VAL A 64 -7.13 3.14 2.31
N ASP A 65 -8.41 3.34 2.57
CA ASP A 65 -8.88 3.59 3.91
C ASP A 65 -9.29 2.28 4.59
N ILE A 66 -8.54 1.85 5.60
CA ILE A 66 -8.79 0.61 6.34
C ILE A 66 -9.42 0.91 7.69
N LYS A 67 -10.56 0.29 7.92
CA LYS A 67 -11.29 0.37 9.18
C LYS A 67 -10.75 -0.70 10.13
N ARG A 68 -10.10 -0.35 11.24
CA ARG A 68 -9.84 -1.32 12.31
C ARG A 68 -11.17 -1.65 12.98
N ARG A 69 -11.47 -2.94 13.07
CA ARG A 69 -12.72 -3.47 13.62
C ARG A 69 -12.52 -3.90 15.07
#